data_AF-D6GR02-F1
#
_entry.id   AF-D6GR02-F1
#
_cell.length_a   1.000
_cell.length_b   1.000
_cell.length_c   1.000
_cell.angle_alpha   90.00
_cell.angle_beta   90.00
_cell.angle_gamma   90.00
#
_symmetry.space_group_name_H-M   'P 1'
#
loop_
_entity.id
_entity.type
_entity.pdbx_description
1 polymer ?
#
loop_
_entity_poly.entity_id
_entity_poly.type
_entity_poly.pdbx_seq_one_letter_code
_entity_poly.pdbx_strand_id
1 'polypeptide(L)'
;MIRRLNIYFREMFPLIPRFLLGAIVFGEIYFMVLLNYGIVHFNIGIQEFVGAYTVFAFYMYLRVADDFKDYETDKRLFPNRALPSGKVNKRDLIVACTLAQVIAFILNVLYMNNTAFFLFLYGYGFLMSQWFFQRHKIQPNLPLALVTHNPVQIIINLYIISFTCVKYKLYPFTYITFLVLWTLYFPSLIWEISRKIRAPREETEYVTYSKLFGYEKATRFVMILTLTDIITNIILVWNLNKISVVAFIGIVSWMTIKFLQYIKDPYQYKIVEKVERYTYIQETLMLLTVAIYLMIGKI
;
A
#
# COMPACT_ATOMS: atom_id res chain seq x y z
N MET A 1 -29.36 11.19 -0.62
CA MET A 1 -28.22 10.27 -0.39
C MET A 1 -27.23 10.30 -1.55
N ILE A 2 -27.61 9.94 -2.77
CA ILE A 2 -26.70 9.83 -3.94
C ILE A 2 -25.89 11.11 -4.20
N ARG A 3 -26.54 12.28 -4.25
CA ARG A 3 -25.85 13.57 -4.46
C ARG A 3 -24.80 13.86 -3.38
N ARG A 4 -25.05 13.47 -2.13
CA ARG A 4 -24.11 13.64 -1.01
C ARG A 4 -22.95 12.64 -1.13
N LEU A 5 -23.23 11.38 -1.44
CA LEU A 5 -22.19 10.38 -1.71
C LEU A 5 -21.28 10.78 -2.87
N ASN A 6 -21.82 11.38 -3.92
CA ASN A 6 -21.01 11.87 -5.03
C ASN A 6 -20.00 12.95 -4.59
N ILE A 7 -20.39 13.84 -3.65
CA ILE A 7 -19.45 14.82 -3.07
C ILE A 7 -18.31 14.08 -2.35
N TYR A 8 -18.64 13.11 -1.50
CA TYR A 8 -17.63 12.33 -0.79
C TYR A 8 -16.68 11.61 -1.75
N PHE A 9 -17.21 10.90 -2.75
CA PHE A 9 -16.38 10.15 -3.67
C PHE A 9 -15.56 11.06 -4.58
N ARG A 10 -16.01 12.25 -4.94
CA ARG A 10 -15.16 13.19 -5.71
C ARG A 10 -14.03 13.78 -4.88
N GLU A 11 -14.27 14.07 -3.60
CA GLU A 11 -13.30 14.75 -2.75
C GLU A 11 -12.34 13.78 -2.02
N MET A 12 -12.85 12.68 -1.47
CA MET A 12 -12.14 11.84 -0.50
C MET A 12 -11.74 10.47 -1.04
N PHE A 13 -12.57 9.87 -1.90
CA PHE A 13 -12.32 8.53 -2.46
C PHE A 13 -12.84 8.41 -3.91
N PRO A 14 -12.11 8.97 -4.90
CA PRO A 14 -12.49 8.90 -6.30
C PRO A 14 -12.64 7.45 -6.78
N LEU A 15 -13.88 7.03 -7.05
CA LEU A 15 -14.20 5.62 -7.31
C LEU A 15 -13.35 5.03 -8.44
N ILE A 16 -13.26 5.72 -9.58
CA ILE A 16 -12.53 5.21 -10.75
C ILE A 16 -11.01 5.12 -10.48
N PRO A 17 -10.31 6.20 -10.06
CA PRO A 17 -8.89 6.10 -9.71
C PRO A 17 -8.59 5.08 -8.62
N ARG A 18 -9.45 4.97 -7.60
CA ARG A 18 -9.26 4.01 -6.50
C ARG A 18 -9.51 2.57 -6.94
N PHE A 19 -10.46 2.34 -7.84
CA PHE A 19 -10.66 1.02 -8.43
C PHE A 19 -9.46 0.61 -9.28
N LEU A 20 -8.96 1.52 -10.13
CA LEU A 20 -7.73 1.29 -10.90
C LEU A 20 -6.53 1.01 -10.00
N LEU A 21 -6.38 1.76 -8.90
CA LEU A 21 -5.34 1.48 -7.91
C LEU A 21 -5.48 0.06 -7.33
N GLY A 22 -6.70 -0.35 -6.95
CA GLY A 22 -6.95 -1.71 -6.46
C GLY A 22 -6.62 -2.78 -7.50
N ALA A 23 -6.94 -2.52 -8.78
CA ALA A 23 -6.60 -3.40 -9.89
C ALA A 23 -5.08 -3.46 -10.18
N ILE A 24 -4.36 -2.34 -10.05
CA ILE A 24 -2.91 -2.28 -10.20
C ILE A 24 -2.25 -3.08 -9.08
N VAL A 25 -2.60 -2.82 -7.82
CA VAL A 25 -2.05 -3.56 -6.66
C VAL A 25 -2.33 -5.06 -6.77
N PHE A 26 -3.57 -5.42 -7.14
CA PHE A 26 -3.92 -6.81 -7.39
C PHE A 26 -3.08 -7.43 -8.51
N GLY A 27 -3.05 -6.77 -9.67
CA GLY A 27 -2.38 -7.24 -10.88
C GLY A 27 -0.89 -7.38 -10.69
N GLU A 28 -0.24 -6.42 -10.04
CA GLU A 28 1.20 -6.44 -9.77
C GLU A 28 1.59 -7.68 -8.95
N ILE A 29 0.95 -7.90 -7.80
CA ILE A 29 1.22 -9.07 -6.96
C ILE A 29 0.86 -10.37 -7.69
N TYR A 30 -0.29 -10.39 -8.39
CA TYR A 30 -0.76 -11.53 -9.15
C TYR A 30 0.24 -11.96 -10.24
N PHE A 31 0.64 -11.03 -11.10
CA PHE A 31 1.60 -11.30 -12.18
C PHE A 31 2.99 -11.59 -11.64
N MET A 32 3.41 -10.91 -10.58
CA MET A 32 4.74 -11.14 -10.02
C MET A 32 4.89 -12.57 -9.50
N VAL A 33 3.85 -13.13 -8.88
CA VAL A 33 3.82 -14.56 -8.54
C VAL A 33 3.83 -15.42 -9.80
N LEU A 34 2.92 -15.20 -10.76
CA LEU A 34 2.82 -16.07 -11.94
C LEU A 34 4.10 -16.14 -12.76
N LEU A 35 4.66 -14.99 -13.11
CA LEU A 35 5.82 -14.90 -13.98
C LEU A 35 7.06 -15.51 -13.32
N ASN A 36 7.22 -15.36 -12.01
CA ASN A 36 8.33 -15.99 -11.28
C ASN A 36 8.17 -17.51 -11.13
N TYR A 37 6.96 -18.05 -11.24
CA TYR A 37 6.71 -19.49 -11.37
C TYR A 37 6.77 -19.98 -12.83
N GLY A 38 7.10 -19.11 -13.78
CA GLY A 38 7.18 -19.44 -15.20
C GLY A 38 5.82 -19.59 -15.89
N ILE A 39 4.73 -19.12 -15.27
CA ILE A 39 3.38 -19.22 -15.82
C ILE A 39 3.12 -18.01 -16.71
N VAL A 40 3.10 -18.25 -18.02
CA VAL A 40 2.78 -17.24 -19.04
C VAL A 40 1.40 -17.43 -19.66
N HIS A 41 0.79 -18.61 -19.47
CA HIS A 41 -0.58 -18.89 -19.89
C HIS A 41 -1.53 -18.74 -18.70
N PHE A 42 -2.30 -17.65 -18.70
CA PHE A 42 -3.26 -17.33 -17.65
C PHE A 42 -4.55 -16.80 -18.26
N ASN A 43 -5.64 -16.89 -17.49
CA ASN A 43 -6.94 -16.39 -17.91
C ASN A 43 -7.37 -15.31 -16.93
N ILE A 44 -7.56 -14.10 -17.45
CA ILE A 44 -8.21 -13.00 -16.72
C ILE A 44 -9.71 -13.20 -16.88
N GLY A 45 -10.39 -13.49 -15.77
CA GLY A 45 -11.82 -13.71 -15.75
C GLY A 45 -12.47 -13.07 -14.52
N ILE A 46 -13.61 -13.64 -14.12
CA ILE A 46 -14.38 -13.11 -12.99
C ILE A 46 -13.57 -13.10 -11.69
N GLN A 47 -12.71 -14.09 -11.46
CA GLN A 47 -11.93 -14.19 -10.22
C GLN A 47 -10.92 -13.04 -10.06
N GLU A 48 -10.22 -12.65 -11.12
CA GLU A 48 -9.31 -11.50 -11.12
C GLU A 48 -10.05 -10.20 -10.84
N PHE A 49 -11.23 -10.03 -11.44
CA PHE A 49 -12.09 -8.89 -11.18
C PHE A 49 -12.54 -8.86 -9.72
N VAL A 50 -12.97 -9.99 -9.17
CA VAL A 50 -13.34 -10.10 -7.75
C VAL A 50 -12.16 -9.79 -6.85
N GLY A 51 -10.96 -10.29 -7.17
CA GLY A 51 -9.72 -9.98 -6.47
C GLY A 51 -9.43 -8.48 -6.42
N ALA A 52 -9.41 -7.82 -7.58
CA ALA A 52 -9.23 -6.37 -7.70
C ALA A 52 -10.32 -5.57 -6.97
N TYR A 53 -11.59 -5.97 -7.12
CA TYR A 53 -12.71 -5.36 -6.41
C TYR A 53 -12.59 -5.52 -4.90
N THR A 54 -12.08 -6.65 -4.41
CA THR A 54 -11.88 -6.90 -2.99
C THR A 54 -10.86 -5.93 -2.40
N VAL A 55 -9.72 -5.72 -3.08
CA VAL A 55 -8.71 -4.74 -2.68
C VAL A 55 -9.29 -3.33 -2.66
N PHE A 56 -10.03 -2.96 -3.71
CA PHE A 56 -10.73 -1.68 -3.79
C PHE A 56 -11.73 -1.47 -2.64
N ALA A 57 -12.61 -2.45 -2.40
CA ALA A 57 -13.64 -2.38 -1.36
C ALA A 57 -12.99 -2.30 0.03
N PHE A 58 -11.90 -3.05 0.24
CA PHE A 58 -11.15 -3.01 1.49
C PHE A 58 -10.48 -1.64 1.71
N TYR A 59 -9.89 -1.02 0.68
CA TYR A 59 -9.38 0.35 0.79
C TYR A 59 -10.49 1.37 1.07
N MET A 60 -11.68 1.20 0.50
CA MET A 60 -12.83 2.04 0.84
C MET A 60 -13.20 1.89 2.33
N TYR A 61 -13.20 0.66 2.84
CA TYR A 61 -13.48 0.39 4.25
C TYR A 61 -12.48 1.09 5.17
N LEU A 62 -11.17 0.95 4.91
CA LEU A 62 -10.13 1.64 5.69
C LEU A 62 -10.32 3.16 5.65
N ARG A 63 -10.59 3.72 4.45
CA ARG A 63 -10.79 5.17 4.28
C ARG A 63 -11.97 5.70 5.09
N VAL A 64 -13.12 5.02 5.03
CA VAL A 64 -14.33 5.41 5.77
C VAL A 64 -14.13 5.23 7.27
N ALA A 65 -13.46 4.15 7.70
CA ALA A 65 -13.11 3.93 9.10
C ALA A 65 -12.23 5.06 9.64
N ASP A 66 -11.21 5.48 8.89
CA ASP A 66 -10.35 6.61 9.25
C ASP A 66 -11.14 7.93 9.37
N ASP A 67 -12.04 8.23 8.42
CA ASP A 67 -12.87 9.44 8.49
C ASP A 67 -13.83 9.45 9.70
N PHE A 68 -14.34 8.28 10.11
CA PHE A 68 -15.17 8.18 11.31
C PHE A 68 -14.37 8.35 12.59
N LYS A 69 -13.19 7.75 12.62
CA LYS A 69 -12.26 7.83 13.74
C LYS A 69 -11.75 9.26 13.96
N ASP A 70 -11.36 9.95 12.89
CA ASP A 70 -10.76 11.28 12.97
C ASP A 70 -11.81 12.41 12.97
N TYR A 71 -13.10 12.09 12.94
CA TYR A 71 -14.22 13.03 12.81
C TYR A 71 -14.13 14.25 13.75
N GLU A 72 -13.93 14.05 15.05
CA GLU A 72 -13.87 15.15 16.03
C GLU A 72 -12.65 16.06 15.84
N THR A 73 -11.53 15.48 15.39
CA THR A 73 -10.30 16.23 15.14
C THR A 73 -10.39 16.98 13.81
N ASP A 74 -10.91 16.32 12.78
CA ASP A 74 -11.15 16.93 11.49
C ASP A 74 -12.20 18.04 11.55
N LYS A 75 -13.17 17.97 12.47
CA LYS A 75 -14.11 19.07 12.71
C LYS A 75 -13.42 20.34 13.21
N ARG A 76 -12.33 20.20 13.97
CA ARG A 76 -11.54 21.33 14.49
C ARG A 76 -10.50 21.82 13.48
N LEU A 77 -9.78 20.89 12.83
CA LEU A 77 -8.61 21.20 12.00
C LEU A 77 -8.92 21.32 10.51
N PHE A 78 -9.95 20.62 10.02
CA PHE A 78 -10.30 20.53 8.60
C PHE A 78 -11.82 20.64 8.37
N PRO A 79 -12.48 21.72 8.83
CA PRO A 79 -13.94 21.83 8.84
C PRO A 79 -14.57 21.76 7.44
N ASN A 80 -13.80 22.04 6.38
CA ASN A 80 -14.28 22.05 4.99
C ASN A 80 -14.41 20.66 4.35
N ARG A 81 -13.86 19.60 4.97
CA ARG A 81 -13.93 18.21 4.47
C ARG A 81 -15.37 17.71 4.40
N ALA A 82 -15.66 16.80 3.47
CA ALA A 82 -17.01 16.31 3.17
C ALA A 82 -17.84 15.86 4.40
N LEU A 83 -17.25 15.08 5.30
CA LEU A 83 -17.95 14.57 6.50
C LEU A 83 -18.00 15.61 7.65
N PRO A 84 -16.89 16.27 8.06
CA PRO A 84 -16.92 17.32 9.09
C PRO A 84 -17.81 18.52 8.78
N SER A 85 -17.88 18.94 7.51
CA SER A 85 -18.72 20.06 7.04
C SER A 85 -20.22 19.74 7.04
N GLY A 86 -20.61 18.48 7.24
CA GLY A 86 -22.00 18.04 7.12
C GLY A 86 -22.54 17.95 5.69
N LYS A 87 -21.70 18.15 4.66
CA LYS A 87 -22.08 17.91 3.24
C LYS A 87 -22.53 16.46 3.03
N VAL A 88 -22.00 15.53 3.84
CA VAL A 88 -22.31 14.10 3.82
C VAL A 88 -22.55 13.61 5.23
N ASN A 89 -23.56 12.75 5.42
CA ASN A 89 -23.89 12.21 6.72
C ASN A 89 -23.14 10.90 6.99
N LYS A 90 -22.84 10.61 8.26
CA LYS A 90 -22.26 9.32 8.69
C LYS A 90 -23.07 8.13 8.16
N ARG A 91 -24.41 8.21 8.22
CA ARG A 91 -25.32 7.17 7.71
C ARG A 91 -25.14 6.90 6.21
N ASP A 92 -24.91 7.94 5.40
CA ASP A 92 -24.71 7.76 3.96
C ASP A 92 -23.44 6.92 3.71
N LEU A 93 -22.35 7.24 4.42
CA LEU A 93 -21.08 6.54 4.31
C LEU A 93 -21.14 5.10 4.84
N ILE A 94 -21.86 4.87 5.94
CA ILE A 94 -22.11 3.51 6.45
C ILE A 94 -22.82 2.69 5.38
N VAL A 95 -23.92 3.19 4.81
CA VAL A 95 -24.68 2.46 3.78
C VAL A 95 -23.81 2.15 2.56
N ALA A 96 -23.09 3.15 2.03
CA ALA A 96 -22.23 2.95 0.86
C ALA A 96 -21.09 1.96 1.12
N CYS A 97 -20.42 2.08 2.28
CA CYS A 97 -19.34 1.18 2.67
C CYS A 97 -19.86 -0.25 2.89
N THR A 98 -20.96 -0.42 3.62
CA THR A 98 -21.58 -1.73 3.86
C THR A 98 -22.00 -2.39 2.54
N LEU A 99 -22.61 -1.65 1.61
CA LEU A 99 -22.96 -2.20 0.30
C LEU A 99 -21.71 -2.70 -0.46
N ALA A 100 -20.62 -1.93 -0.48
CA ALA A 100 -19.37 -2.35 -1.11
C ALA A 100 -18.78 -3.61 -0.44
N GLN A 101 -18.81 -3.68 0.90
CA GLN A 101 -18.30 -4.86 1.62
C GLN A 101 -19.20 -6.09 1.41
N VAL A 102 -20.52 -5.93 1.37
CA VAL A 102 -21.46 -7.04 1.12
C VAL A 102 -21.27 -7.60 -0.29
N ILE A 103 -21.10 -6.72 -1.29
CA ILE A 103 -20.77 -7.16 -2.65
C ILE A 103 -19.43 -7.91 -2.65
N ALA A 104 -18.40 -7.38 -1.98
CA ALA A 104 -17.09 -8.05 -1.90
C ALA A 104 -17.20 -9.42 -1.24
N PHE A 105 -17.97 -9.53 -0.15
CA PHE A 105 -18.22 -10.78 0.55
C PHE A 105 -18.93 -11.80 -0.34
N ILE A 106 -20.05 -11.43 -0.95
CA ILE A 106 -20.83 -12.31 -1.84
C ILE A 106 -19.96 -12.79 -3.00
N LEU A 107 -19.24 -11.87 -3.65
CA LEU A 107 -18.37 -12.22 -4.76
C LEU A 107 -17.22 -13.16 -4.34
N ASN A 108 -16.62 -12.95 -3.17
CA ASN A 108 -15.58 -13.84 -2.65
C ASN A 108 -16.12 -15.23 -2.35
N VAL A 109 -17.29 -15.33 -1.72
CA VAL A 109 -17.91 -16.63 -1.39
C VAL A 109 -18.33 -17.39 -2.66
N LEU A 110 -18.82 -16.68 -3.68
CA LEU A 110 -19.32 -17.31 -4.90
C LEU A 110 -18.21 -17.70 -5.89
N TYR A 111 -17.17 -16.88 -6.03
CA TYR A 111 -16.18 -17.03 -7.10
C TYR A 111 -14.76 -17.35 -6.62
N MET A 112 -14.40 -17.05 -5.37
CA MET A 112 -13.02 -17.16 -4.88
C MET A 112 -12.83 -18.42 -4.05
N ASN A 113 -11.67 -19.06 -4.22
CA ASN A 113 -11.33 -20.32 -3.54
C ASN A 113 -10.43 -20.12 -2.31
N ASN A 114 -10.13 -18.87 -1.95
CA ASN A 114 -9.24 -18.50 -0.83
C ASN A 114 -10.00 -17.78 0.30
N THR A 115 -11.24 -18.18 0.56
CA THR A 115 -12.16 -17.53 1.52
C THR A 115 -11.55 -17.38 2.92
N ALA A 116 -10.72 -18.32 3.37
CA ALA A 116 -10.02 -18.21 4.66
C ALA A 116 -9.10 -16.97 4.74
N PHE A 117 -8.37 -16.66 3.67
CA PHE A 117 -7.51 -15.47 3.59
C PHE A 117 -8.32 -14.19 3.44
N PHE A 118 -9.46 -14.24 2.75
CA PHE A 118 -10.42 -13.13 2.72
C PHE A 118 -10.96 -12.83 4.13
N LEU A 119 -11.37 -13.85 4.89
CA LEU A 119 -11.83 -13.68 6.27
C LEU A 119 -10.71 -13.17 7.19
N PHE A 120 -9.47 -13.62 6.97
CA PHE A 120 -8.31 -13.11 7.69
C PHE A 120 -8.06 -11.62 7.39
N LEU A 121 -8.12 -11.21 6.12
CA LEU A 121 -8.00 -9.81 5.70
C LEU A 121 -9.05 -8.92 6.36
N TYR A 122 -10.32 -9.32 6.31
CA TYR A 122 -11.42 -8.55 6.89
C TYR A 122 -11.43 -8.61 8.42
N GLY A 123 -11.05 -9.74 9.02
CA GLY A 123 -10.87 -9.88 10.46
C GLY A 123 -9.78 -8.95 10.97
N TYR A 124 -8.65 -8.86 10.26
CA TYR A 124 -7.59 -7.91 10.59
C TYR A 124 -8.04 -6.45 10.42
N GLY A 125 -8.70 -6.14 9.30
CA GLY A 125 -9.28 -4.80 9.07
C GLY A 125 -10.24 -4.39 10.19
N PHE A 126 -11.09 -5.32 10.63
CA PHE A 126 -11.99 -5.10 11.75
C PHE A 126 -11.23 -4.85 13.05
N LEU A 127 -10.25 -5.70 13.41
CA LEU A 127 -9.42 -5.52 14.61
C LEU A 127 -8.68 -4.18 14.59
N MET A 128 -8.15 -3.79 13.43
CA MET A 128 -7.53 -2.47 13.24
C MET A 128 -8.54 -1.35 13.49
N SER A 129 -9.75 -1.45 12.91
CA SER A 129 -10.83 -0.47 13.15
C SER A 129 -11.20 -0.36 14.63
N GLN A 130 -11.14 -1.46 15.38
CA GLN A 130 -11.41 -1.49 16.83
C GLN A 130 -10.24 -0.92 17.66
N TRP A 131 -9.00 -1.24 17.30
CA TRP A 131 -7.78 -0.73 17.95
C TRP A 131 -7.64 0.78 17.83
N PHE A 132 -8.19 1.37 16.77
CA PHE A 132 -8.24 2.82 16.60
C PHE A 132 -9.10 3.56 17.64
N PHE A 133 -10.05 2.88 18.33
CA PHE A 133 -10.85 3.51 19.40
C PHE A 133 -10.09 3.62 20.73
N GLN A 134 -8.95 2.92 20.91
CA GLN A 134 -8.01 3.16 22.03
C GLN A 134 -6.99 4.25 21.69
N ARG A 135 -7.49 5.35 21.13
CA ARG A 135 -6.74 6.50 20.63
C ARG A 135 -5.64 6.97 21.58
N HIS A 136 -5.92 7.00 22.88
CA HIS A 136 -4.99 7.47 23.92
C HIS A 136 -3.71 6.63 24.06
N LYS A 137 -3.72 5.34 23.69
CA LYS A 137 -2.53 4.47 23.83
C LYS A 137 -1.61 4.46 22.61
N ILE A 138 -2.18 4.64 21.41
CA ILE A 138 -1.45 4.51 20.14
C ILE A 138 -1.01 5.86 19.59
N GLN A 139 -1.86 6.90 19.70
CA GLN A 139 -1.55 8.24 19.20
C GLN A 139 -0.25 8.86 19.76
N PRO A 140 0.18 8.60 21.01
CA PRO A 140 1.47 9.12 21.49
C PRO A 140 2.69 8.29 21.05
N ASN A 141 2.52 7.05 20.57
CA ASN A 141 3.64 6.15 20.27
C ASN A 141 3.73 5.82 18.78
N LEU A 142 4.52 6.62 18.07
CA LEU A 142 4.68 6.56 16.62
C LEU A 142 5.14 5.17 16.10
N PRO A 143 6.16 4.51 16.70
CA PRO A 143 6.51 3.12 16.37
C PRO A 143 5.39 2.11 16.55
N LEU A 144 4.58 2.24 17.62
CA LEU A 144 3.46 1.33 17.86
C LEU A 144 2.40 1.47 16.77
N ALA A 145 2.12 2.70 16.33
CA ALA A 145 1.23 2.95 15.20
C ALA A 145 1.75 2.30 13.90
N LEU A 146 3.07 2.35 13.66
CA LEU A 146 3.69 1.72 12.50
C LEU A 146 3.51 0.19 12.51
N VAL A 147 3.83 -0.46 13.63
CA VAL A 147 3.77 -1.93 13.75
C VAL A 147 2.32 -2.46 13.70
N THR A 148 1.34 -1.66 14.10
CA THR A 148 -0.06 -2.11 14.16
C THR A 148 -0.83 -1.85 12.87
N HIS A 149 -0.48 -0.79 12.12
CA HIS A 149 -1.25 -0.38 10.94
C HIS A 149 -0.57 -0.75 9.63
N ASN A 150 0.76 -0.72 9.56
CA ASN A 150 1.47 -1.00 8.32
C ASN A 150 1.36 -2.48 7.85
N PRO A 151 1.27 -3.50 8.74
CA PRO A 151 1.12 -4.89 8.29
C PRO A 151 -0.15 -5.17 7.49
N VAL A 152 -1.11 -4.25 7.44
CA VAL A 152 -2.28 -4.39 6.55
C VAL A 152 -1.87 -4.61 5.09
N GLN A 153 -0.77 -3.99 4.65
CA GLN A 153 -0.28 -4.17 3.29
C GLN A 153 0.22 -5.60 3.07
N ILE A 154 0.89 -6.20 4.06
CA ILE A 154 1.32 -7.61 4.03
C ILE A 154 0.10 -8.52 3.92
N ILE A 155 -0.98 -8.21 4.64
CA ILE A 155 -2.18 -9.05 4.66
C ILE A 155 -2.95 -8.96 3.33
N ILE A 156 -2.98 -7.78 2.70
CA ILE A 156 -3.49 -7.62 1.32
C ILE A 156 -2.65 -8.46 0.35
N ASN A 157 -1.32 -8.35 0.41
CA ASN A 157 -0.42 -9.13 -0.43
C ASN A 157 -0.65 -10.64 -0.22
N LEU A 158 -0.80 -11.09 1.03
CA LEU A 158 -1.08 -12.48 1.38
C LEU A 158 -2.39 -12.98 0.79
N TYR A 159 -3.46 -12.16 0.83
CA TYR A 159 -4.72 -12.50 0.19
C TYR A 159 -4.54 -12.72 -1.32
N ILE A 160 -3.83 -11.84 -2.02
CA ILE A 160 -3.61 -11.97 -3.48
C ILE A 160 -2.71 -13.17 -3.79
N ILE A 161 -1.60 -13.36 -3.06
CA ILE A 161 -0.68 -14.49 -3.23
C ILE A 161 -1.43 -15.81 -3.00
N SER A 162 -2.25 -15.90 -1.95
CA SER A 162 -3.04 -17.10 -1.66
C SER A 162 -4.00 -17.45 -2.78
N PHE A 163 -4.67 -16.44 -3.37
CA PHE A 163 -5.53 -16.63 -4.52
C PHE A 163 -4.74 -17.20 -5.72
N THR A 164 -3.61 -16.57 -6.06
CA THR A 164 -2.79 -17.00 -7.19
C THR A 164 -2.27 -18.43 -7.01
N CYS A 165 -1.76 -18.75 -5.81
CA CYS A 165 -1.26 -20.08 -5.51
C CYS A 165 -2.35 -21.15 -5.57
N VAL A 166 -3.55 -20.87 -5.05
CA VAL A 166 -4.68 -21.82 -5.11
C VAL A 166 -5.18 -22.00 -6.54
N LYS A 167 -5.37 -20.92 -7.30
CA LYS A 167 -5.87 -20.98 -8.68
C LYS A 167 -4.95 -21.76 -9.60
N TYR A 168 -3.64 -21.55 -9.48
CA TYR A 168 -2.63 -22.16 -10.36
C TYR A 168 -1.94 -23.39 -9.75
N LYS A 169 -2.40 -23.88 -8.59
CA LYS A 169 -1.83 -25.03 -7.87
C LYS A 169 -0.32 -24.89 -7.60
N LEU A 170 0.10 -23.69 -7.21
CA LEU A 170 1.49 -23.37 -6.91
C LEU A 170 1.83 -23.74 -5.47
N TYR A 171 3.08 -24.13 -5.23
CA TYR A 171 3.60 -24.29 -3.87
C TYR A 171 3.55 -22.93 -3.14
N PRO A 172 2.79 -22.78 -2.04
CA PRO A 172 2.55 -21.48 -1.43
C PRO A 172 3.71 -20.97 -0.56
N PHE A 173 4.57 -21.87 -0.07
CA PHE A 173 5.69 -21.54 0.81
C PHE A 173 7.02 -21.68 0.07
N THR A 174 7.38 -20.66 -0.69
CA THR A 174 8.65 -20.60 -1.43
C THR A 174 9.34 -19.28 -1.16
N TYR A 175 10.61 -19.17 -1.56
CA TYR A 175 11.32 -17.90 -1.52
C TYR A 175 10.63 -16.85 -2.42
N ILE A 176 9.99 -17.25 -3.53
CA ILE A 176 9.27 -16.33 -4.42
C ILE A 176 8.08 -15.72 -3.70
N THR A 177 7.20 -16.55 -3.14
CA THR A 177 6.01 -16.04 -2.43
C THR A 177 6.40 -15.23 -1.19
N PHE A 178 7.50 -15.60 -0.53
CA PHE A 178 8.09 -14.78 0.52
C PHE A 178 8.52 -13.40 0.00
N LEU A 179 9.32 -13.33 -1.08
CA LEU A 179 9.78 -12.05 -1.63
C LEU A 179 8.62 -11.17 -2.12
N VAL A 180 7.64 -11.75 -2.83
CA VAL A 180 6.46 -11.01 -3.32
C VAL A 180 5.60 -10.48 -2.17
N LEU A 181 5.54 -11.20 -1.04
CA LEU A 181 4.84 -10.72 0.16
C LEU A 181 5.42 -9.38 0.64
N TRP A 182 6.72 -9.16 0.46
CA TRP A 182 7.43 -7.94 0.87
C TRP A 182 7.45 -6.83 -0.18
N THR A 183 7.28 -7.14 -1.47
CA THR A 183 7.40 -6.20 -2.62
C THR A 183 6.65 -4.87 -2.43
N LEU A 184 5.40 -4.90 -1.97
CA LEU A 184 4.61 -3.67 -1.74
C LEU A 184 4.59 -3.20 -0.28
N TYR A 185 5.15 -3.99 0.65
CA TYR A 185 5.24 -3.57 2.05
C TYR A 185 6.36 -2.55 2.25
N PHE A 186 7.53 -2.79 1.66
CA PHE A 186 8.66 -1.89 1.82
C PHE A 186 8.40 -0.49 1.28
N PRO A 187 7.86 -0.26 0.06
CA PRO A 187 7.55 1.08 -0.43
C PRO A 187 6.62 1.86 0.52
N SER A 188 5.56 1.22 1.02
CA SER A 188 4.64 1.81 2.01
C SER A 188 5.37 2.20 3.31
N LEU A 189 6.20 1.30 3.83
CA LEU A 189 7.00 1.52 5.05
C LEU A 189 8.04 2.64 4.88
N ILE A 190 8.77 2.65 3.77
CA ILE A 190 9.77 3.65 3.42
C ILE A 190 9.09 5.02 3.34
N TRP A 191 7.95 5.13 2.65
CA TRP A 191 7.19 6.38 2.56
C TRP A 191 6.69 6.86 3.94
N GLU A 192 6.08 5.97 4.73
CA GLU A 192 5.49 6.30 6.04
C GLU A 192 6.53 6.78 7.06
N ILE A 193 7.74 6.22 7.03
CA ILE A 193 8.84 6.70 7.87
C ILE A 193 9.36 8.03 7.33
N SER A 194 9.60 8.12 6.02
CA SER A 194 10.24 9.29 5.38
C SER A 194 9.41 10.56 5.50
N ARG A 195 8.08 10.46 5.41
CA ARG A 195 7.19 11.63 5.61
C ARG A 195 7.21 12.19 7.02
N LYS A 196 7.76 11.43 7.98
CA LYS A 196 7.94 11.81 9.39
C LYS A 196 9.41 11.99 9.77
N ILE A 197 10.29 12.19 8.78
CA ILE A 197 11.66 12.67 8.98
C ILE A 197 11.67 14.17 8.66
N ARG A 198 12.21 14.97 9.58
CA ARG A 198 12.36 16.42 9.43
C ARG A 198 13.77 16.86 9.76
N ALA A 199 14.16 18.01 9.22
CA ALA A 199 15.40 18.65 9.60
C ALA A 199 15.32 19.14 11.06
N PRO A 200 16.44 19.21 11.82
CA PRO A 200 16.42 19.54 13.24
C PRO A 200 15.69 20.84 13.60
N ARG A 201 15.80 21.88 12.75
CA ARG A 201 15.14 23.18 12.96
C ARG A 201 13.68 23.25 12.48
N GLU A 202 13.21 22.23 11.76
CA GLU A 202 11.82 22.12 11.29
C GLU A 202 10.97 21.19 12.19
N GLU A 203 11.56 20.72 13.28
CA GLU A 203 10.85 19.91 14.26
C GLU A 203 9.78 20.72 14.98
N THR A 204 8.65 20.07 15.24
CA THR A 204 7.51 20.69 15.92
C THR A 204 7.20 19.92 17.21
N GLU A 205 6.12 20.30 17.90
CA GLU A 205 5.59 19.52 19.03
C GLU A 205 5.22 18.08 18.62
N TYR A 206 4.85 17.88 17.35
CA TYR A 206 4.54 16.56 16.79
C TYR A 206 5.70 15.57 16.93
N VAL A 207 5.40 14.33 17.34
CA VAL A 207 6.39 13.26 17.46
C VAL A 207 6.74 12.74 16.06
N THR A 208 8.02 12.84 15.70
CA THR A 208 8.61 12.40 14.43
C THR A 208 9.69 11.34 14.68
N TYR A 209 10.05 10.55 13.67
CA TYR A 209 11.14 9.58 13.81
C TYR A 209 12.48 10.26 14.01
N SER A 210 12.67 11.42 13.35
CA SER A 210 13.85 12.27 13.51
C SER A 210 13.97 12.87 14.91
N LYS A 211 12.86 13.20 15.58
CA LYS A 211 12.86 13.65 16.98
C LYS A 211 13.15 12.51 17.97
N LEU A 212 12.68 11.29 17.70
CA LEU A 212 12.90 10.13 18.57
C LEU A 212 14.31 9.55 18.44
N PHE A 213 14.83 9.44 17.21
CA PHE A 213 16.07 8.70 16.92
C PHE A 213 17.19 9.58 16.36
N GLY A 214 16.91 10.84 16.04
CA GLY A 214 17.80 11.71 15.27
C GLY A 214 17.56 11.57 13.76
N TYR A 215 17.61 12.69 13.03
CA TYR A 215 17.37 12.71 11.57
C TYR A 215 18.34 11.80 10.80
N GLU A 216 19.61 11.73 11.20
CA GLU A 216 20.60 10.87 10.53
C GLU A 216 20.28 9.38 10.69
N LYS A 217 19.98 8.92 11.92
CA LYS A 217 19.66 7.51 12.18
C LYS A 217 18.36 7.11 11.49
N ALA A 218 17.33 7.96 11.55
CA ALA A 218 16.08 7.73 10.84
C ALA A 218 16.30 7.65 9.32
N THR A 219 17.12 8.55 8.75
CA THR A 219 17.43 8.54 7.31
C THR A 219 18.23 7.28 6.91
N ARG A 220 19.23 6.88 7.71
CA ARG A 220 19.99 5.64 7.46
C ARG A 220 19.10 4.40 7.54
N PHE A 221 18.14 4.37 8.45
CA PHE A 221 17.18 3.28 8.55
C PHE A 221 16.33 3.17 7.28
N VAL A 222 15.79 4.28 6.78
CA VAL A 222 15.05 4.31 5.51
C VAL A 222 15.94 3.90 4.34
N MET A 223 17.20 4.33 4.32
CA MET A 223 18.17 3.92 3.30
C MET A 223 18.38 2.41 3.30
N ILE A 224 18.56 1.77 4.47
CA ILE A 224 18.71 0.31 4.58
C ILE A 224 17.44 -0.41 4.10
N LEU A 225 16.25 0.08 4.47
CA LEU A 225 14.99 -0.47 3.99
C LEU A 225 14.87 -0.36 2.47
N THR A 226 15.26 0.77 1.88
CA THR A 226 15.26 0.99 0.43
C THR A 226 16.23 0.04 -0.30
N LEU A 227 17.40 -0.20 0.28
CA LEU A 227 18.37 -1.16 -0.26
C LEU A 227 17.86 -2.60 -0.15
N THR A 228 17.18 -2.94 0.95
CA THR A 228 16.58 -4.28 1.10
C THR A 228 15.45 -4.47 0.09
N ASP A 229 14.59 -3.47 -0.05
CA ASP A 229 13.51 -3.47 -1.03
C ASP A 229 14.02 -3.70 -2.45
N ILE A 230 14.99 -2.90 -2.91
CA ILE A 230 15.51 -3.06 -4.28
C ILE A 230 16.14 -4.42 -4.50
N ILE A 231 16.80 -5.01 -3.49
CA ILE A 231 17.38 -6.34 -3.61
C ILE A 231 16.26 -7.37 -3.85
N THR A 232 15.16 -7.28 -3.08
CA THR A 232 14.01 -8.18 -3.29
C THR A 232 13.42 -8.02 -4.69
N ASN A 233 13.26 -6.77 -5.16
CA ASN A 233 12.75 -6.46 -6.49
C ASN A 233 13.68 -6.98 -7.60
N ILE A 234 14.99 -6.75 -7.49
CA ILE A 234 15.99 -7.25 -8.43
C ILE A 234 15.94 -8.77 -8.53
N ILE A 235 15.85 -9.49 -7.41
CA ILE A 235 15.75 -10.96 -7.42
C ILE A 235 14.50 -11.41 -8.18
N LEU A 236 13.35 -10.77 -7.94
CA LEU A 236 12.09 -11.10 -8.60
C LEU A 236 12.08 -10.77 -10.10
N VAL A 237 12.79 -9.73 -10.53
CA VAL A 237 12.84 -9.35 -11.96
C VAL A 237 14.04 -9.95 -12.70
N TRP A 238 15.01 -10.55 -12.00
CA TRP A 238 16.25 -11.06 -12.57
C TRP A 238 16.02 -12.02 -13.76
N ASN A 239 15.03 -12.91 -13.59
CA ASN A 239 14.68 -13.89 -14.61
C ASN A 239 13.64 -13.39 -15.62
N LEU A 240 13.10 -12.19 -15.42
CA LEU A 240 12.09 -11.57 -16.27
C LEU A 240 12.76 -10.62 -17.28
N ASN A 241 13.45 -9.59 -16.79
CA ASN A 241 14.02 -8.54 -17.63
C ASN A 241 15.33 -7.97 -17.04
N LYS A 242 16.46 -8.25 -17.69
CA LYS A 242 17.79 -7.78 -17.28
C LYS A 242 17.97 -6.27 -17.47
N ILE A 243 17.26 -5.65 -18.42
CA ILE A 243 17.28 -4.19 -18.60
C ILE A 243 16.63 -3.52 -17.39
N SER A 244 15.54 -4.08 -16.89
CA SER A 244 14.89 -3.60 -15.66
C SER A 244 15.81 -3.70 -14.45
N VAL A 245 16.63 -4.74 -14.35
CA VAL A 245 17.67 -4.85 -13.29
C VAL A 245 18.63 -3.66 -13.35
N VAL A 246 19.14 -3.30 -14.52
CA VAL A 246 20.03 -2.14 -14.68
C VAL A 246 19.31 -0.84 -14.30
N ALA A 247 18.05 -0.67 -14.69
CA ALA A 247 17.24 0.48 -14.31
C ALA A 247 17.03 0.57 -12.78
N PHE A 248 16.76 -0.56 -12.12
CA PHE A 248 16.63 -0.64 -10.66
C PHE A 248 17.94 -0.30 -9.94
N ILE A 249 19.09 -0.73 -10.46
CA ILE A 249 20.40 -0.33 -9.93
C ILE A 249 20.62 1.17 -10.10
N GLY A 250 20.25 1.74 -11.25
CA GLY A 250 20.37 3.18 -11.51
C GLY A 250 19.54 4.03 -10.55
N ILE A 251 18.25 3.69 -10.38
CA ILE A 251 17.35 4.46 -9.52
C ILE A 251 17.72 4.35 -8.03
N VAL A 252 18.13 3.17 -7.54
CA VAL A 252 18.54 3.04 -6.13
C VAL A 252 19.87 3.71 -5.86
N SER A 253 20.79 3.74 -6.83
CA SER A 253 22.04 4.49 -6.72
C SER A 253 21.76 5.98 -6.58
N TRP A 254 20.86 6.51 -7.42
CA TRP A 254 20.40 7.90 -7.31
C TRP A 254 19.78 8.19 -5.93
N MET A 255 18.89 7.31 -5.45
CA MET A 255 18.21 7.52 -4.17
C MET A 255 19.18 7.41 -2.98
N THR A 256 20.16 6.50 -3.05
CA THR A 256 21.23 6.38 -2.05
C THR A 256 22.05 7.66 -1.96
N ILE A 257 22.40 8.28 -3.10
CA ILE A 257 23.06 9.58 -3.13
C ILE A 257 22.19 10.65 -2.46
N LYS A 258 20.86 10.63 -2.66
CA LYS A 258 19.94 11.56 -1.99
C LYS A 258 19.89 11.34 -0.49
N PHE A 259 19.85 10.11 0.00
CA PHE A 259 19.95 9.86 1.44
C PHE A 259 21.25 10.40 2.03
N LEU A 260 22.39 10.19 1.37
CA LEU A 260 23.69 10.69 1.82
C LEU A 260 23.77 12.22 1.78
N GLN A 261 23.22 12.86 0.76
CA GLN A 261 23.13 14.33 0.67
C GLN A 261 22.29 14.90 1.82
N TYR A 262 21.13 14.29 2.11
CA TYR A 262 20.26 14.72 3.21
C TYR A 262 20.90 14.54 4.59
N ILE A 263 21.66 13.45 4.79
CA ILE A 263 22.43 13.23 6.04
C ILE A 263 23.49 14.33 6.24
N LYS A 264 24.14 14.78 5.16
CA LYS A 264 25.15 15.84 5.22
C LYS A 264 24.54 17.22 5.42
N ASP A 265 23.43 17.48 4.73
CA ASP A 265 22.72 18.76 4.77
C ASP A 265 21.20 18.53 4.65
N PRO A 266 20.48 18.45 5.79
CA PRO A 266 19.05 18.13 5.80
C PRO A 266 18.16 19.29 5.34
N TYR A 267 18.74 20.47 5.03
CA TYR A 267 17.98 21.67 4.66
C TYR A 267 17.84 21.85 3.14
N GLN A 268 18.52 21.05 2.33
CA GLN A 268 18.49 21.21 0.87
C GLN A 268 17.12 20.87 0.25
N TYR A 269 16.43 19.89 0.83
CA TYR A 269 15.14 19.41 0.37
C TYR A 269 14.49 18.52 1.41
N LYS A 270 13.18 18.30 1.28
CA LYS A 270 12.44 17.32 2.09
C LYS A 270 12.69 15.92 1.56
N ILE A 271 13.14 15.02 2.42
CA ILE A 271 13.48 13.65 2.02
C ILE A 271 12.28 12.89 1.43
N VAL A 272 11.08 13.14 1.97
CA VAL A 272 9.83 12.51 1.50
C VAL A 272 9.56 12.77 0.02
N GLU A 273 9.88 13.96 -0.51
CA GLU A 273 9.64 14.27 -1.93
C GLU A 273 10.54 13.45 -2.86
N LYS A 274 11.77 13.11 -2.42
CA LYS A 274 12.67 12.25 -3.18
C LYS A 274 12.23 10.79 -3.09
N VAL A 275 11.78 10.37 -1.91
CA VAL A 275 11.22 9.03 -1.68
C VAL A 275 9.96 8.81 -2.51
N GLU A 276 9.03 9.76 -2.56
CA GLU A 276 7.82 9.65 -3.39
C GLU A 276 8.16 9.50 -4.87
N ARG A 277 9.09 10.31 -5.39
CA ARG A 277 9.58 10.17 -6.78
C ARG A 277 10.24 8.81 -7.02
N TYR A 278 11.06 8.36 -6.08
CA TYR A 278 11.69 7.04 -6.15
C TYR A 278 10.64 5.94 -6.24
N THR A 279 9.67 5.92 -5.32
CA THR A 279 8.59 4.94 -5.30
C THR A 279 7.79 4.98 -6.59
N TYR A 280 7.36 6.15 -7.08
CA TYR A 280 6.63 6.21 -8.36
C TYR A 280 7.40 5.63 -9.54
N ILE A 281 8.70 5.95 -9.65
CA ILE A 281 9.53 5.43 -10.74
C ILE A 281 9.75 3.92 -10.56
N GLN A 282 9.99 3.44 -9.34
CA GLN A 282 10.13 2.01 -9.03
C GLN A 282 8.88 1.22 -9.40
N GLU A 283 7.70 1.64 -8.94
CA GLU A 283 6.43 0.95 -9.22
C GLU A 283 6.14 0.96 -10.72
N THR A 284 6.41 2.09 -11.40
CA THR A 284 6.27 2.18 -12.85
C THR A 284 7.22 1.22 -13.56
N LEU A 285 8.48 1.14 -13.14
CA LEU A 285 9.45 0.19 -13.67
C LEU A 285 8.96 -1.25 -13.47
N MET A 286 8.38 -1.56 -12.31
CA MET A 286 7.86 -2.89 -12.02
C MET A 286 6.72 -3.29 -12.95
N LEU A 287 5.73 -2.40 -13.12
CA LEU A 287 4.61 -2.61 -14.03
C LEU A 287 5.08 -2.73 -15.48
N LEU A 288 6.07 -1.93 -15.90
CA LEU A 288 6.67 -2.02 -17.23
C LEU A 288 7.42 -3.34 -17.42
N THR A 289 8.14 -3.83 -16.41
CA THR A 289 8.82 -5.14 -16.47
C THR A 289 7.83 -6.25 -16.76
N VAL A 290 6.72 -6.28 -16.01
CA VAL A 290 5.64 -7.26 -16.20
C VAL A 290 5.04 -7.13 -17.62
N ALA A 291 4.69 -5.91 -18.03
CA ALA A 291 4.09 -5.68 -19.35
C ALA A 291 5.02 -6.08 -20.51
N ILE A 292 6.30 -5.69 -20.45
CA ILE A 292 7.30 -6.03 -21.47
C ILE A 292 7.51 -7.55 -21.54
N TYR A 293 7.63 -8.20 -20.38
CA TYR A 293 7.78 -9.65 -20.32
C TYR A 293 6.60 -10.38 -20.95
N LEU A 294 5.37 -9.92 -20.71
CA LEU A 294 4.17 -10.49 -21.30
C LEU A 294 4.09 -10.29 -22.83
N MET A 295 4.64 -9.20 -23.36
CA MET A 295 4.59 -8.90 -24.80
C MET A 295 5.69 -9.57 -25.63
N ILE A 296 6.92 -9.59 -25.11
CA ILE A 296 8.12 -9.96 -25.89
C ILE A 296 8.88 -11.15 -25.24
N GLY A 297 8.49 -11.56 -24.03
CA GLY A 297 9.17 -12.60 -23.27
C GLY A 297 10.41 -12.10 -22.53
N LYS A 298 11.31 -13.03 -22.21
CA LYS A 298 12.52 -12.75 -21.43
C LYS A 298 13.54 -11.94 -22.25
N ILE A 299 14.06 -10.88 -21.66
CA ILE A 299 15.13 -10.01 -22.20
C ILE A 299 16.25 -9.92 -21.18
#